data_AF-A0A4U0HCQ9-F1
#
_entry.id   AF-A0A4U0HCQ9-F1
#
_cell.length_a   1.000
_cell.length_b   1.000
_cell.length_c   1.000
_cell.angle_alpha   90.00
_cell.angle_beta   90.00
_cell.angle_gamma   90.00
#
_symmetry.space_group_name_H-M   'P 1'
#
loop_
_entity.id
_entity.type
_entity.pdbx_description
1 polymer ?
#
loop_
_entity_poly.entity_id
_entity_poly.type
_entity_poly.pdbx_seq_one_letter_code
_entity_poly.pdbx_strand_id
1 'polypeptide(L)'
;MLFSLKDPNNRERFSADEAAYCEEYDLNDEQKRVVLARDWKTMTEIGASIFYIVKLAAIDKKTMQDLGAVFTGMRTEEFIAELNAGGRKFG
;
A
#
# COMPACT_ATOMS: atom_id res chain seq x y z
N MET A 1 10.33 -1.34 -8.38
CA MET A 1 10.07 -2.23 -7.23
C MET A 1 8.63 -2.76 -7.23
N LEU A 2 7.60 -2.06 -6.73
CA LEU A 2 6.25 -2.62 -6.43
C LEU A 2 5.57 -3.50 -7.50
N PHE A 3 5.80 -3.28 -8.79
CA PHE A 3 5.28 -4.15 -9.84
C PHE A 3 5.82 -5.59 -9.79
N SER A 4 7.05 -5.79 -9.30
CA SER A 4 7.70 -7.10 -9.18
C SER A 4 6.94 -8.04 -8.24
N LEU A 5 6.21 -7.47 -7.27
CA LEU A 5 5.42 -8.20 -6.26
C LEU A 5 4.22 -8.95 -6.83
N LYS A 6 3.95 -8.83 -8.14
CA LYS A 6 3.00 -9.71 -8.84
C LYS A 6 3.48 -11.17 -8.85
N ASP A 7 4.79 -11.40 -8.80
CA ASP A 7 5.41 -12.72 -8.81
C ASP A 7 5.51 -13.29 -7.38
N PRO A 8 5.06 -14.53 -7.13
CA PRO A 8 5.17 -15.17 -5.81
C PRO A 8 6.60 -15.24 -5.27
N ASN A 9 7.60 -15.55 -6.09
CA ASN A 9 8.98 -15.68 -5.64
C ASN A 9 9.52 -14.33 -5.14
N ASN A 10 9.11 -13.24 -5.78
CA ASN A 10 9.48 -11.89 -5.34
C ASN A 10 8.80 -11.50 -4.03
N ARG A 11 7.58 -11.97 -3.77
CA ARG A 11 6.90 -11.74 -2.48
C ARG A 11 7.61 -12.46 -1.35
N GLU A 12 8.07 -13.69 -1.59
CA GLU A 12 8.86 -14.44 -0.60
C GLU A 12 10.18 -13.75 -0.29
N ARG A 13 10.92 -13.31 -1.33
CA ARG A 13 12.15 -12.54 -1.17
C ARG A 13 11.93 -11.22 -0.43
N PHE A 14 10.90 -10.47 -0.82
CA PHE A 14 10.54 -9.22 -0.15
C PHE A 14 10.22 -9.47 1.33
N SER A 15 9.42 -10.50 1.64
CA SER A 15 9.03 -10.82 3.02
C SER A 15 10.18 -11.35 3.88
N ALA A 16 11.22 -11.90 3.26
CA ALA A 16 12.41 -12.39 3.96
C ALA A 16 13.32 -11.24 4.42
N ASP A 17 13.52 -10.23 3.56
CA ASP A 17 14.24 -9.01 3.91
C ASP A 17 13.76 -7.83 3.05
N GLU A 18 12.82 -7.06 3.59
CA GLU A 18 12.21 -5.94 2.86
C GLU A 18 13.23 -4.83 2.58
N ALA A 19 14.17 -4.61 3.50
CA ALA A 19 15.15 -3.53 3.39
C ALA A 19 16.18 -3.83 2.31
N ALA A 20 16.70 -5.06 2.29
CA ALA A 20 17.60 -5.52 1.22
C ALA A 20 16.88 -5.55 -0.13
N TYR A 21 15.62 -6.02 -0.18
CA TYR A 21 14.85 -6.00 -1.42
C TYR A 21 14.65 -4.58 -1.95
N CYS A 22 14.45 -3.59 -1.08
CA CYS A 22 14.35 -2.18 -1.50
C CYS A 22 15.67 -1.65 -2.07
N GLU A 23 16.81 -2.07 -1.51
CA GLU A 23 18.14 -1.69 -1.98
C GLU A 23 18.43 -2.25 -3.38
N GLU A 24 18.00 -3.48 -3.71
CA GLU A 24 18.16 -4.07 -5.04
C GLU A 24 17.48 -3.27 -6.18
N TYR A 25 16.50 -2.43 -5.83
CA TYR A 25 15.78 -1.58 -6.79
C TYR A 25 16.24 -0.12 -6.79
N ASP A 26 17.35 0.20 -6.12
CA ASP A 26 17.92 1.54 -6.02
C ASP A 26 16.90 2.59 -5.54
N LEU A 27 16.03 2.21 -4.59
CA LEU A 27 15.10 3.15 -3.96
C LEU A 27 15.89 4.16 -3.12
N ASN A 28 15.53 5.43 -3.20
CA ASN A 28 16.10 6.44 -2.31
C ASN A 28 15.62 6.23 -0.85
N ASP A 29 16.28 6.91 0.09
CA ASP A 29 16.00 6.74 1.53
C ASP A 29 14.54 7.03 1.90
N GLU A 30 13.93 8.04 1.27
CA GLU A 30 12.54 8.40 1.51
C GLU A 30 11.58 7.33 1.02
N GLN A 31 11.78 6.84 -0.20
CA GLN A 31 10.98 5.77 -0.81
C GLN A 31 11.09 4.47 0.00
N LYS A 32 12.32 4.10 0.41
CA LYS A 32 12.55 2.93 1.26
C LYS A 32 11.84 3.09 2.60
N ARG A 33 11.97 4.25 3.26
CA ARG A 33 11.32 4.53 4.54
C ARG A 33 9.80 4.37 4.46
N VAL A 34 9.15 4.94 3.45
CA VAL A 34 7.68 4.86 3.34
C VAL A 34 7.21 3.44 3.06
N VAL A 35 7.94 2.66 2.25
CA VAL A 35 7.66 1.24 1.98
C VAL A 35 7.72 0.41 3.26
N LEU A 36 8.81 0.52 4.02
CA LEU A 36 9.00 -0.24 5.25
C LEU A 36 7.99 0.17 6.34
N ALA A 37 7.68 1.47 6.43
CA ALA A 37 6.71 1.98 7.41
C ALA A 37 5.24 1.74 7.01
N ARG A 38 4.98 1.21 5.79
CA ARG A 38 3.63 1.12 5.22
C ARG A 38 2.89 2.47 5.24
N ASP A 39 3.62 3.54 4.95
CA ASP A 39 3.05 4.89 4.88
C ASP A 39 2.34 5.09 3.53
N TRP A 40 1.14 4.52 3.43
CA TRP A 40 0.36 4.47 2.20
C TRP A 40 0.05 5.88 1.65
N LYS A 41 -0.17 6.84 2.55
CA LYS A 41 -0.47 8.24 2.19
C LYS A 41 0.75 8.87 1.53
N THR A 42 1.91 8.84 2.19
CA THR A 42 3.10 9.46 1.62
C THR A 42 3.59 8.71 0.38
N MET A 43 3.41 7.39 0.26
CA MET A 43 3.67 6.68 -1.00
C MET A 43 2.94 7.32 -2.19
N THR A 44 1.65 7.65 -2.03
CA THR A 44 0.88 8.30 -3.11
C THR A 44 1.35 9.73 -3.37
N GLU A 45 1.73 10.48 -2.33
CA GLU A 45 2.22 11.85 -2.44
C GLU A 45 3.57 11.92 -3.19
N ILE A 46 4.45 10.93 -3.01
CA ILE A 46 5.74 10.84 -3.71
C ILE A 46 5.64 10.14 -5.09
N GLY A 47 4.42 9.93 -5.60
CA GLY A 47 4.17 9.50 -6.97
C GLY A 47 3.98 7.99 -7.18
N ALA A 48 3.84 7.18 -6.12
CA ALA A 48 3.49 5.78 -6.29
C ALA A 48 2.01 5.64 -6.68
N SER A 49 1.75 4.91 -7.77
CA SER A 49 0.37 4.63 -8.21
C SER A 49 -0.31 3.63 -7.27
N ILE A 50 -1.57 3.92 -6.92
CA ILE A 50 -2.40 3.05 -6.07
C ILE A 50 -2.49 1.61 -6.60
N PHE A 51 -2.48 1.41 -7.92
CA PHE A 51 -2.53 0.09 -8.55
C PHE A 51 -1.27 -0.76 -8.32
N TYR A 52 -0.15 -0.13 -7.96
CA TYR A 52 1.06 -0.83 -7.54
C TYR A 52 1.14 -0.94 -6.02
N ILE A 53 0.71 0.08 -5.27
CA ILE A 53 0.62 0.05 -3.80
C ILE A 53 -0.22 -1.13 -3.33
N VAL A 54 -1.33 -1.43 -3.99
CA VAL A 54 -2.20 -2.56 -3.62
C VAL A 54 -1.47 -3.91 -3.66
N LYS A 55 -0.38 -4.05 -4.44
CA LYS A 55 0.42 -5.28 -4.48
C LYS A 55 1.24 -5.48 -3.22
N LEU A 56 1.74 -4.38 -2.64
CA LEU A 56 2.39 -4.40 -1.32
C LEU A 56 1.35 -4.68 -0.22
N ALA A 57 0.20 -3.99 -0.28
CA ALA A 57 -0.89 -4.22 0.67
C ALA A 57 -1.38 -5.67 0.67
N ALA A 58 -1.39 -6.34 -0.49
CA ALA A 58 -1.76 -7.74 -0.60
C ALA A 58 -0.81 -8.69 0.15
N ILE A 59 0.48 -8.34 0.29
CA ILE A 59 1.44 -9.11 1.11
C ILE A 59 1.01 -9.07 2.58
N ASP A 60 0.56 -7.90 3.04
CA ASP A 60 0.05 -7.70 4.40
C ASP A 60 -1.41 -8.17 4.58
N LYS A 61 -1.98 -8.87 3.58
CA LYS A 61 -3.38 -9.32 3.54
C LYS A 61 -4.40 -8.19 3.71
N LYS A 62 -4.05 -6.97 3.30
CA LYS A 62 -4.95 -5.81 3.30
C LYS A 62 -5.74 -5.74 1.99
N THR A 63 -6.99 -5.35 2.13
CA THR A 63 -7.93 -5.13 1.02
C THR A 63 -7.87 -3.69 0.50
N MET A 64 -8.56 -3.41 -0.61
CA MET A 64 -8.66 -2.06 -1.13
C MET A 64 -9.45 -1.14 -0.17
N GLN A 65 -10.43 -1.70 0.54
CA GLN A 65 -11.21 -1.01 1.55
C GLN A 65 -10.37 -0.63 2.77
N ASP A 66 -9.43 -1.49 3.18
CA ASP A 66 -8.50 -1.17 4.28
C ASP A 66 -7.64 0.05 3.94
N LEU A 67 -7.11 0.11 2.71
CA LEU A 67 -6.35 1.29 2.29
C LEU A 67 -7.26 2.50 2.15
N GLY A 68 -8.48 2.33 1.63
CA GLY A 68 -9.48 3.39 1.56
C GLY A 68 -9.73 4.04 2.93
N ALA A 69 -9.87 3.22 3.97
CA ALA A 69 -10.00 3.67 5.35
C ALA A 69 -8.75 4.43 5.85
N VAL A 70 -7.55 3.96 5.52
CA VAL A 70 -6.31 4.70 5.84
C VAL A 70 -6.29 6.07 5.16
N PHE A 71 -6.64 6.15 3.87
CA PHE A 71 -6.63 7.40 3.13
C PHE A 71 -7.69 8.40 3.62
N THR A 72 -8.80 7.92 4.19
CA THR A 72 -9.84 8.77 4.78
C THR A 72 -9.65 9.04 6.27
N GLY A 73 -8.69 8.39 6.94
CA GLY A 73 -8.51 8.48 8.39
C GLY A 73 -9.62 7.82 9.19
N MET A 74 -10.35 6.88 8.59
CA MET A 74 -11.46 6.14 9.21
C MET A 74 -11.02 4.75 9.62
N ARG A 75 -11.81 4.07 10.46
CA ARG A 75 -11.67 2.62 10.63
C ARG A 75 -12.21 1.89 9.41
N THR A 76 -11.68 0.69 9.13
CA THR A 76 -12.13 -0.12 7.98
C THR A 76 -13.64 -0.36 8.01
N GLU A 77 -14.21 -0.65 9.18
CA GLU A 77 -15.64 -0.91 9.32
C GLU A 77 -16.49 0.32 9.00
N GLU A 78 -16.03 1.51 9.42
CA GLU A 78 -16.69 2.79 9.15
C GLU A 78 -16.65 3.11 7.65
N PHE A 79 -15.50 2.90 7.02
CA PHE A 79 -15.35 3.10 5.59
C PHE A 79 -16.24 2.15 4.78
N ILE A 80 -16.30 0.86 5.16
CA ILE A 80 -17.21 -0.11 4.53
C ILE A 80 -18.67 0.30 4.74
N ALA A 81 -19.04 0.77 5.93
CA ALA A 81 -20.39 1.26 6.20
C ALA A 81 -20.76 2.47 5.33
N GLU A 82 -19.84 3.43 5.13
CA GLU A 82 -20.03 4.56 4.23
C GLU A 82 -20.22 4.10 2.77
N LEU A 83 -19.40 3.17 2.28
CA LEU A 83 -19.55 2.58 0.95
C LEU A 83 -20.92 1.89 0.77
N ASN A 84 -21.35 1.11 1.77
CA ASN A 84 -22.67 0.46 1.76
C ASN A 84 -23.83 1.47 1.83
N ALA A 85 -23.64 2.63 2.44
CA ALA A 85 -24.62 3.71 2.52
C ALA A 85 -24.72 4.56 1.23
N GLY A 86 -24.06 4.14 0.15
CA GLY A 86 -24.03 4.84 -1.14
C GLY A 86 -22.75 5.63 -1.40
N GLY A 87 -21.72 5.45 -0.56
CA GLY A 87 -20.42 6.09 -0.71
C GLY A 87 -20.40 7.56 -0.31
N ARG A 88 -19.24 8.18 -0.51
CA ARG A 88 -19.03 9.58 -0.17
C ARG A 88 -19.91 10.48 -1.03
N LYS A 89 -20.75 11.28 -0.38
CA LYS A 89 -21.62 12.26 -1.04
C LYS A 89 -20.83 13.54 -1.27
N PHE A 90 -20.77 13.98 -2.52
CA PHE A 90 -20.30 15.32 -2.88
C PHE A 90 -21.53 16.22 -2.96
N GLY A 91 -21.55 17.27 -2.13
CA GLY A 91 -22.57 18.32 -2.16
C GLY A 91 -22.18 19.45 -3.08
#